data_AF-A0A8C0WR44-F1
#
_entry.id   AF-A0A8C0WR44-F1
#
_cell.length_a   1.000
_cell.length_b   1.000
_cell.length_c   1.000
_cell.angle_alpha   90.00
_cell.angle_beta   90.00
_cell.angle_gamma   90.00
#
_symmetry.space_group_name_H-M   'P 1'
#
loop_
_entity.id
_entity.type
_entity.pdbx_description
1 polymer ?
#
loop_
_entity_poly.entity_id
_entity_poly.type
_entity_poly.pdbx_seq_one_letter_code
_entity_poly.pdbx_strand_id
1 'polypeptide(L)'
;MPKSCAARQCCNRYSNRRKQLTFHRFPFSRPELLKEWVLNLGRANFKPKQHTVICSEHFRPECFSAFGNRKNLKHNAVPTVFALQAPAQVLPQRQMTEAPGWPASPARLRPLPKQPSDHSYALLDLDALKTKLFLTLRENEKLRKRLKAQRLVMHKMSRQLRAREEGQRGSQARQQPEQQS
;
A
#
# COMPACT_ATOMS: atom_id res chain seq x y z
N MET A 1 19.62 14.64 -13.40
CA MET A 1 18.97 13.99 -14.57
C MET A 1 17.49 13.78 -14.31
N PRO A 2 16.59 14.17 -15.23
CA PRO A 2 15.17 13.93 -15.08
C PRO A 2 14.89 12.43 -15.11
N LYS A 3 14.14 11.94 -14.12
CA LYS A 3 13.75 10.53 -14.04
C LYS A 3 12.68 10.26 -15.11
N SER A 4 12.92 9.30 -16.01
CA SER A 4 11.94 8.80 -16.99
C SER A 4 11.38 7.45 -16.55
N CYS A 5 10.13 7.19 -16.92
CA CYS A 5 9.51 5.90 -16.65
C CYS A 5 10.21 4.78 -17.44
N ALA A 6 10.49 3.65 -16.78
CA ALA A 6 11.08 2.46 -17.37
C ALA A 6 10.06 1.56 -18.08
N ALA A 7 8.76 1.85 -17.96
CA ALA A 7 7.70 1.10 -18.64
C ALA A 7 7.87 1.13 -20.17
N ARG A 8 7.43 0.05 -20.85
CA ARG A 8 7.37 0.05 -22.32
C ARG A 8 6.34 1.09 -22.78
N GLN A 9 6.66 1.81 -23.85
CA GLN A 9 5.79 2.81 -24.49
C GLN A 9 5.33 3.95 -23.55
N CYS A 10 6.02 4.17 -22.44
CA CYS A 10 5.69 5.24 -21.50
C CYS A 10 6.67 6.41 -21.67
N CYS A 11 6.16 7.53 -22.19
CA CYS A 11 6.94 8.76 -22.39
C CYS A 11 6.94 9.68 -21.15
N ASN A 12 6.42 9.21 -20.03
CA ASN A 12 6.33 9.99 -18.81
C ASN A 12 7.71 10.31 -18.25
N ARG A 13 7.98 11.62 -18.09
CA ARG A 13 9.21 12.17 -17.52
C ARG A 13 8.86 13.04 -16.33
N TYR A 14 9.78 13.10 -15.37
CA TYR A 14 9.66 14.05 -14.27
C TYR A 14 9.53 15.47 -14.82
N SER A 15 8.37 16.09 -14.59
CA SER A 15 8.04 17.41 -15.12
C SER A 15 7.13 18.15 -14.14
N ASN A 16 7.37 19.45 -13.96
CA ASN A 16 6.53 20.33 -13.15
C ASN A 16 5.12 20.54 -13.73
N ARG A 17 4.90 20.18 -15.00
CA ARG A 17 3.58 20.26 -15.68
C ARG A 17 2.63 19.15 -15.22
N ARG A 18 3.14 17.99 -14.78
CA ARG A 18 2.35 16.84 -14.32
C ARG A 18 2.58 16.59 -12.83
N LYS A 19 2.14 17.52 -11.97
CA LYS A 19 2.35 17.48 -10.51
C LYS A 19 1.78 16.24 -9.81
N GLN A 20 0.79 15.58 -10.43
CA GLN A 20 0.13 14.39 -9.88
C GLN A 20 0.87 13.08 -10.19
N LEU A 21 1.84 13.10 -11.10
CA LEU A 21 2.57 11.91 -11.48
C LEU A 21 3.71 11.64 -10.49
N THR A 22 3.71 10.47 -9.86
CA THR A 22 4.76 10.05 -8.94
C THR A 22 5.64 8.99 -9.56
N PHE A 23 6.90 8.92 -9.13
CA PHE A 23 7.90 8.00 -9.65
C PHE A 23 8.40 7.10 -8.53
N HIS A 24 8.27 5.79 -8.71
CA HIS A 24 8.56 4.78 -7.72
C HIS A 24 9.81 3.99 -8.12
N ARG A 25 10.71 3.79 -7.17
CA ARG A 25 11.92 2.98 -7.36
C ARG A 25 11.59 1.51 -7.20
N PHE A 26 12.39 0.68 -7.86
CA PHE A 26 12.30 -0.76 -7.73
C PHE A 26 12.65 -1.22 -6.30
N PRO A 27 11.95 -2.25 -5.77
CA PRO A 27 12.15 -2.75 -4.42
C PRO A 27 13.39 -3.66 -4.34
N PHE A 28 14.60 -3.09 -4.37
CA PHE A 28 15.86 -3.87 -4.29
C PHE A 28 16.03 -4.67 -3.00
N SER A 29 15.36 -4.28 -1.92
CA SER A 29 15.36 -5.02 -0.65
C SER A 29 14.46 -6.27 -0.66
N ARG A 30 13.66 -6.48 -1.72
CA ARG A 30 12.75 -7.63 -1.85
C ARG A 30 12.91 -8.27 -3.23
N PRO A 31 13.76 -9.31 -3.37
CA PRO A 31 14.09 -9.88 -4.68
C PRO A 31 12.86 -10.52 -5.36
N GLU A 32 11.94 -11.12 -4.62
CA GLU A 32 10.72 -11.73 -5.21
C GLU A 32 9.81 -10.68 -5.85
N LEU A 33 9.52 -9.59 -5.13
CA LEU A 33 8.72 -8.49 -5.67
C LEU A 33 9.44 -7.78 -6.84
N LEU A 34 10.77 -7.69 -6.77
CA LEU A 34 11.58 -7.13 -7.85
C LEU A 34 11.45 -7.96 -9.13
N LYS A 35 11.50 -9.30 -9.04
CA LYS A 35 11.30 -10.20 -10.18
C LYS A 35 9.93 -9.95 -10.82
N GLU A 36 8.88 -9.88 -10.01
CA GLU A 36 7.51 -9.64 -10.50
C GLU A 36 7.37 -8.29 -11.23
N TRP A 37 7.98 -7.23 -10.71
CA TRP A 37 8.01 -5.93 -11.40
C TRP A 37 8.71 -6.01 -12.76
N VAL A 38 9.82 -6.74 -12.85
CA VAL A 38 10.57 -6.94 -14.10
C VAL A 38 9.77 -7.78 -15.10
N LEU A 39 9.10 -8.83 -14.63
CA LEU A 39 8.22 -9.66 -15.45
C LEU A 39 7.08 -8.85 -16.03
N ASN A 40 6.38 -8.06 -15.22
CA ASN A 40 5.24 -7.26 -15.69
C ASN A 40 5.64 -6.18 -16.69
N LEU A 41 6.88 -5.66 -16.61
CA LEU A 41 7.41 -4.74 -17.62
C LEU A 41 7.55 -5.38 -19.01
N GLY A 42 7.51 -6.70 -19.09
CA GLY A 42 7.58 -7.47 -20.33
C GLY A 42 8.87 -7.24 -21.11
N ARG A 43 9.96 -6.76 -20.48
CA ARG A 43 11.25 -6.53 -21.14
C ARG A 43 12.18 -7.72 -20.89
N ALA A 44 12.48 -8.47 -21.95
CA ALA A 44 13.52 -9.49 -21.91
C ALA A 44 14.86 -8.85 -21.50
N ASN A 45 15.57 -9.49 -20.57
CA ASN A 45 16.90 -9.08 -20.09
C ASN A 45 16.98 -7.69 -19.42
N PHE A 46 15.85 -7.13 -18.96
CA PHE A 46 15.87 -5.84 -18.27
C PHE A 46 16.39 -5.96 -16.83
N LYS A 47 17.51 -5.31 -16.54
CA LYS A 47 18.06 -5.19 -15.18
C LYS A 47 17.83 -3.77 -14.65
N PRO A 48 16.85 -3.56 -13.74
CA PRO A 48 16.63 -2.25 -13.14
C PRO A 48 17.86 -1.79 -12.35
N LYS A 49 18.26 -0.53 -12.52
CA LYS A 49 19.33 0.13 -11.75
C LYS A 49 18.72 0.98 -10.64
N GLN A 50 19.53 1.46 -9.70
CA GLN A 50 19.05 2.27 -8.56
C GLN A 50 18.19 3.48 -8.97
N HIS A 51 18.48 4.09 -10.12
CA HIS A 51 17.76 5.27 -10.64
C HIS A 51 16.65 4.93 -11.64
N THR A 52 16.46 3.67 -12.00
CA THR A 52 15.29 3.26 -12.81
C THR A 52 14.03 3.37 -11.97
N VAL A 53 12.98 3.94 -12.56
CA VAL A 53 11.72 4.20 -11.87
C VAL A 53 10.54 3.88 -12.77
N ILE A 54 9.38 3.62 -12.16
CA ILE A 54 8.11 3.45 -12.84
C ILE A 54 7.17 4.56 -12.35
N CYS A 55 6.38 5.15 -13.25
CA CYS A 55 5.42 6.17 -12.87
C CYS A 55 4.12 5.57 -12.28
N SER A 56 3.36 6.37 -11.56
CA SER A 56 2.14 5.94 -10.86
C SER A 56 1.04 5.37 -11.75
N GLU A 57 0.99 5.72 -13.03
CA GLU A 57 -0.03 5.23 -13.98
C GLU A 57 0.03 3.71 -14.20
N HIS A 58 1.17 3.07 -13.91
CA HIS A 58 1.30 1.62 -14.06
C HIS A 58 0.83 0.83 -12.83
N PHE A 59 0.45 1.52 -11.76
CA PHE A 59 -0.06 0.94 -10.53
C PHE A 59 -1.53 1.22 -10.40
N ARG A 60 -2.30 0.21 -9.99
CA ARG A 60 -3.71 0.40 -9.67
C ARG A 60 -3.84 1.31 -8.45
N PRO A 61 -4.90 2.13 -8.35
CA PRO A 61 -5.14 2.99 -7.17
C PRO A 61 -5.08 2.21 -5.84
N GLU A 62 -5.55 0.96 -5.85
CA GLU A 62 -5.52 0.05 -4.69
C GLU A 62 -4.10 -0.31 -4.20
N CYS A 63 -3.09 -0.19 -5.06
CA CYS A 63 -1.70 -0.46 -4.74
C CYS A 63 -1.06 0.66 -3.92
N PHE A 64 -1.71 1.82 -3.79
CA PHE A 64 -1.23 2.93 -2.98
C PHE A 64 -1.71 2.81 -1.54
N SER A 65 -0.85 3.23 -0.60
CA SER A 65 -1.23 3.27 0.81
C SER A 65 -2.29 4.36 1.02
N ALA A 66 -3.45 3.97 1.54
CA ALA A 66 -4.49 4.90 1.98
C ALA A 66 -4.08 5.69 3.24
N PHE A 67 -3.07 5.19 3.97
CA PHE A 67 -2.56 5.78 5.20
C PHE A 67 -1.19 6.41 4.95
N GLY A 68 -1.03 7.69 5.32
CA GLY A 68 0.23 8.44 5.21
C GLY A 68 0.40 9.18 3.88
N ASN A 69 1.62 9.20 3.33
CA ASN A 69 1.88 9.83 2.03
C ASN A 69 1.25 8.96 0.93
N ARG A 70 0.11 9.40 0.38
CA ARG A 70 -0.64 8.74 -0.73
C ARG A 70 0.21 8.41 -1.97
N LYS A 71 1.45 8.92 -2.01
CA LYS A 71 2.46 8.68 -3.04
C LYS A 71 3.34 7.45 -2.77
N ASN A 72 3.08 6.66 -1.73
CA ASN A 72 3.82 5.44 -1.44
C ASN A 72 3.01 4.19 -1.79
N LEU A 73 3.69 3.25 -2.45
CA LEU A 73 3.13 1.95 -2.79
C LEU A 73 3.07 1.06 -1.54
N LYS A 74 2.04 0.22 -1.45
CA LYS A 74 1.93 -0.86 -0.47
C LYS A 74 3.10 -1.84 -0.64
N HIS A 75 3.37 -2.60 0.41
CA HIS A 75 4.49 -3.54 0.45
C HIS A 75 4.39 -4.65 -0.62
N ASN A 76 3.19 -5.02 -1.07
CA ASN A 76 2.95 -6.02 -2.13
C ASN A 76 2.47 -5.40 -3.45
N ALA A 77 2.68 -4.10 -3.64
CA ALA A 77 2.25 -3.42 -4.86
C ALA A 77 3.12 -3.83 -6.05
N VAL A 78 2.46 -4.17 -7.15
CA VAL A 78 3.10 -4.54 -8.42
C VAL A 78 2.52 -3.69 -9.55
N PRO A 79 3.33 -3.30 -10.55
CA PRO A 79 2.83 -2.58 -11.69
C PRO A 79 2.08 -3.59 -12.57
N THR A 80 0.76 -3.52 -12.63
CA THR A 80 -0.08 -4.45 -13.40
C THR A 80 -0.69 -3.78 -14.63
N VAL A 81 -0.65 -2.45 -14.70
CA VAL A 81 -1.26 -1.68 -15.79
C VAL A 81 -0.19 -1.42 -16.85
N PHE A 82 0.03 -2.40 -17.73
CA PHE A 82 0.82 -2.23 -18.94
C PHE A 82 -0.06 -2.49 -20.14
N ALA A 83 -0.05 -1.58 -21.12
CA ALA A 83 -0.77 -1.72 -22.38
C ALA A 83 -0.09 -2.73 -23.33
N LEU A 84 0.31 -3.89 -22.81
CA LEU A 84 0.74 -5.02 -23.63
C LEU A 84 -0.53 -5.75 -24.11
N GLN A 85 -0.82 -5.72 -25.41
CA GLN A 85 -1.63 -6.75 -26.08
C GLN A 85 -0.94 -8.10 -25.82
N ALA A 86 -1.52 -9.26 -25.50
CA ALA A 86 -2.85 -9.91 -25.59
C ALA A 86 -2.83 -11.13 -24.62
N PRO A 87 -3.75 -12.14 -24.56
CA PRO A 87 -5.11 -12.32 -25.09
C PRO A 87 -6.18 -12.38 -23.98
N ALA A 88 -7.43 -12.62 -24.37
CA ALA A 88 -8.63 -12.73 -23.55
C ALA A 88 -8.42 -13.28 -22.12
N GLN A 89 -8.72 -12.46 -21.11
CA GLN A 89 -9.11 -12.96 -19.81
C GLN A 89 -10.63 -12.93 -19.76
N VAL A 90 -11.18 -14.13 -19.95
CA VAL A 90 -12.57 -14.51 -19.79
C VAL A 90 -13.03 -14.02 -18.42
N LEU A 91 -13.91 -13.01 -18.41
CA LEU A 91 -14.79 -12.77 -17.27
C LEU A 91 -15.67 -14.03 -17.14
N PRO A 92 -15.90 -14.60 -15.96
CA PRO A 92 -16.92 -15.63 -15.79
C PRO A 92 -18.29 -15.00 -16.06
N GLN A 93 -18.75 -15.16 -17.30
CA GLN A 93 -20.09 -14.83 -17.73
C GLN A 93 -21.05 -15.83 -17.10
N ARG A 94 -21.84 -15.39 -16.12
CA ARG A 94 -23.03 -16.12 -15.68
C ARG A 94 -24.06 -16.09 -16.82
N GLN A 95 -24.09 -17.14 -17.63
CA GLN A 95 -25.26 -17.58 -18.43
C GLN A 95 -26.24 -18.27 -17.47
N MET A 96 -27.57 -18.38 -17.64
CA MET A 96 -28.49 -18.36 -18.79
C MET A 96 -29.88 -17.96 -18.21
N THR A 97 -30.90 -17.51 -18.94
CA THR A 97 -31.81 -18.33 -19.78
C THR A 97 -32.61 -17.48 -20.79
N GLU A 98 -32.89 -18.10 -21.93
CA GLU A 98 -33.49 -17.62 -23.20
C GLU A 98 -35.00 -17.21 -23.12
N ALA A 99 -35.40 -16.10 -23.76
CA ALA A 99 -36.31 -15.93 -24.94
C ALA A 99 -37.85 -16.08 -24.67
N PRO A 100 -38.80 -15.57 -25.51
CA PRO A 100 -38.70 -15.02 -26.89
C PRO A 100 -39.58 -13.74 -27.22
N GLY A 101 -39.26 -13.03 -28.33
CA GLY A 101 -40.28 -12.58 -29.32
C GLY A 101 -40.69 -11.08 -29.51
N TRP A 102 -40.46 -10.58 -30.75
CA TRP A 102 -41.21 -9.57 -31.58
C TRP A 102 -41.10 -8.05 -31.26
N PRO A 103 -41.49 -7.12 -32.18
CA PRO A 103 -40.70 -6.61 -33.32
C PRO A 103 -40.55 -5.05 -33.31
N ALA A 104 -39.90 -4.52 -34.35
CA ALA A 104 -39.50 -3.11 -34.54
C ALA A 104 -40.63 -2.05 -34.46
N SER A 105 -40.33 -0.88 -33.85
CA SER A 105 -40.62 0.48 -34.38
C SER A 105 -40.26 1.61 -33.39
N PRO A 106 -40.09 2.88 -33.85
CA PRO A 106 -39.21 3.87 -33.25
C PRO A 106 -39.91 4.91 -32.34
N ALA A 107 -39.07 5.78 -31.74
CA ALA A 107 -39.40 7.04 -31.06
C ALA A 107 -39.91 6.97 -29.61
N ARG A 108 -39.00 7.25 -28.66
CA ARG A 108 -39.13 8.41 -27.76
C ARG A 108 -37.86 8.61 -26.94
N LEU A 109 -37.26 9.80 -27.07
CA LEU A 109 -36.30 10.34 -26.11
C LEU A 109 -36.96 10.38 -24.73
N ARG A 110 -36.46 9.57 -23.79
CA ARG A 110 -36.64 9.81 -22.36
C ARG A 110 -35.27 10.17 -21.76
N PRO A 111 -35.16 11.24 -20.97
CA PRO A 111 -33.93 11.57 -20.27
C PRO A 111 -33.59 10.43 -19.31
N LEU A 112 -32.38 9.89 -19.46
CA LEU A 112 -31.81 8.94 -18.54
C LEU A 112 -31.78 9.57 -17.13
N PRO A 113 -32.25 8.90 -16.07
CA PRO A 113 -32.03 9.37 -14.71
C PRO A 113 -30.52 9.50 -14.51
N LYS A 114 -30.09 10.74 -14.21
CA LYS A 114 -28.70 11.08 -13.94
C LYS A 114 -28.18 10.08 -12.91
N GLN A 115 -27.33 9.16 -13.37
CA GLN A 115 -26.48 8.36 -12.49
C GLN A 115 -25.81 9.36 -11.53
N PRO A 116 -25.91 9.19 -10.20
CA PRO A 116 -25.16 10.01 -9.29
C PRO A 116 -23.70 9.76 -9.62
N SER A 117 -23.07 10.77 -10.19
CA SER A 117 -21.64 10.76 -10.40
C SER A 117 -20.99 10.43 -9.06
N ASP A 118 -20.13 9.41 -9.02
CA ASP A 118 -19.26 9.06 -7.89
C ASP A 118 -18.18 10.15 -7.67
N HIS A 119 -18.62 11.41 -7.68
CA HIS A 119 -17.83 12.59 -7.34
C HIS A 119 -18.20 13.08 -5.92
N SER A 120 -18.53 12.15 -5.03
CA SER A 120 -18.59 12.35 -3.57
C SER A 120 -17.18 12.47 -2.95
N TYR A 121 -16.31 13.24 -3.60
CA TYR A 121 -14.96 13.58 -3.13
C TYR A 121 -14.61 15.05 -3.34
N ALA A 122 -15.51 15.86 -3.93
CA ALA A 122 -15.36 17.30 -3.91
C ALA A 122 -15.52 17.76 -2.44
N LEU A 123 -14.40 17.95 -1.77
CA LEU A 123 -14.33 18.43 -0.40
C LEU A 123 -14.94 19.83 -0.35
N LEU A 124 -16.17 19.92 0.13
CA LEU A 124 -16.89 21.18 0.26
C LEU A 124 -16.29 22.08 1.35
N ASP A 125 -15.52 21.52 2.30
CA ASP A 125 -14.93 22.27 3.41
C ASP A 125 -13.48 21.82 3.73
N LEU A 126 -12.51 22.62 3.29
CA LEU A 126 -11.09 22.44 3.57
C LEU A 126 -10.73 22.75 5.02
N ASP A 127 -11.47 23.63 5.69
CA ASP A 127 -11.19 24.04 7.07
C ASP A 127 -11.63 22.99 8.09
N ALA A 128 -12.76 22.31 7.85
CA ALA A 128 -13.16 21.15 8.64
C ALA A 128 -12.10 20.03 8.59
N LEU A 129 -11.52 19.78 7.40
CA LEU A 129 -10.47 18.78 7.25
C LEU A 129 -9.15 19.21 7.89
N LYS A 130 -8.77 20.48 7.73
CA LYS A 130 -7.57 21.03 8.38
C LYS A 130 -7.69 20.89 9.90
N THR A 131 -8.84 21.22 10.46
CA THR A 131 -9.14 21.07 11.88
C THR A 131 -9.06 19.62 12.32
N LYS A 132 -9.72 18.71 11.59
CA LYS A 132 -9.67 17.26 11.87
C LYS A 132 -8.24 16.71 11.81
N LEU A 133 -7.44 17.17 10.84
CA LEU A 133 -6.04 16.77 10.71
C LEU A 133 -5.23 17.20 11.92
N PHE A 134 -5.32 18.45 12.34
CA PHE A 134 -4.58 18.95 13.51
C PHE A 134 -4.98 18.22 14.80
N LEU A 135 -6.28 18.01 15.03
CA LEU A 135 -6.76 17.24 16.17
C LEU A 135 -6.22 15.81 16.15
N THR A 136 -6.29 15.14 15.00
CA THR A 136 -5.77 13.79 14.83
C THR A 136 -4.27 13.72 15.08
N LEU A 137 -3.49 14.70 14.60
CA LEU A 137 -2.05 14.77 14.83
C LEU A 137 -1.72 14.94 16.32
N ARG A 138 -2.44 15.81 17.02
CA ARG A 138 -2.29 16.02 18.47
C ARG A 138 -2.58 14.73 19.25
N GLU A 139 -3.64 14.02 18.88
CA GLU A 139 -3.96 12.73 19.48
C GLU A 139 -2.88 11.67 19.18
N ASN A 140 -2.37 11.63 17.94
CA ASN A 140 -1.29 10.72 17.56
C ASN A 140 -0.04 10.95 18.39
N GLU A 141 0.33 12.21 18.64
CA GLU A 141 1.46 12.56 19.51
C GLU A 141 1.22 12.09 20.95
N LYS A 142 0.02 12.30 21.49
CA LYS A 142 -0.37 11.83 22.83
C LYS A 142 -0.27 10.30 22.93
N LEU A 143 -0.80 9.58 21.95
CA LEU A 143 -0.75 8.12 21.89
C LEU A 143 0.69 7.61 21.79
N ARG A 144 1.54 8.24 20.97
CA ARG A 144 2.97 7.92 20.87
C ARG A 144 3.70 8.10 22.21
N LYS A 145 3.43 9.18 22.93
CA LYS A 145 4.00 9.42 24.27
C LYS A 145 3.55 8.35 25.27
N ARG A 146 2.25 8.03 25.30
CA ARG A 146 1.69 6.96 26.15
C ARG A 146 2.33 5.60 25.85
N LEU A 147 2.45 5.25 24.58
CA LEU A 147 3.07 3.99 24.15
C LEU A 147 4.55 3.92 24.57
N LYS A 148 5.29 5.02 24.44
CA LYS A 148 6.69 5.08 24.91
C LYS A 148 6.79 4.87 26.42
N ALA A 149 5.91 5.50 27.20
CA ALA A 149 5.86 5.32 28.65
C ALA A 149 5.51 3.86 29.03
N GLN A 150 4.50 3.27 28.40
CA GLN A 150 4.13 1.87 28.61
C GLN A 150 5.28 0.90 28.30
N ARG A 151 6.01 1.12 27.19
CA ARG A 151 7.19 0.32 26.85
C ARG A 151 8.28 0.41 27.91
N LEU A 152 8.52 1.60 28.48
CA LEU A 152 9.49 1.78 29.57
C LEU A 152 9.07 1.05 30.85
N VAL A 153 7.78 1.13 31.22
CA VAL A 153 7.23 0.41 32.37
C VAL A 153 7.37 -1.10 32.19
N MET A 154 6.96 -1.63 31.03
CA MET A 154 7.13 -3.03 30.70
C MET A 154 8.60 -3.45 30.79
N HIS A 155 9.50 -2.67 30.21
CA HIS A 155 10.93 -2.97 30.25
C HIS A 155 11.48 -3.00 31.68
N LYS A 156 11.10 -2.04 32.53
CA LYS A 156 11.49 -2.01 33.95
C LYS A 156 10.95 -3.23 34.69
N MET A 157 9.69 -3.60 34.46
CA MET A 157 9.07 -4.78 35.06
C MET A 157 9.80 -6.06 34.63
N SER A 158 10.10 -6.22 33.34
CA SER A 158 10.88 -7.37 32.84
C SER A 158 12.27 -7.45 33.45
N ARG A 159 12.95 -6.31 33.68
CA ARG A 159 14.24 -6.29 34.38
C ARG A 159 14.11 -6.74 35.84
N GLN A 160 13.07 -6.30 36.54
CA GLN A 160 12.81 -6.69 37.92
C GLN A 160 12.49 -8.18 38.06
N LEU A 161 11.69 -8.72 37.14
CA LEU A 161 11.39 -10.16 37.11
C LEU A 161 12.67 -10.99 36.92
N ARG A 162 13.52 -10.63 35.95
CA ARG A 162 14.82 -11.31 35.75
C ARG A 162 15.71 -11.25 36.99
N ALA A 163 15.84 -10.09 37.62
CA ALA A 163 16.65 -9.95 38.84
C ALA A 163 16.10 -10.80 40.01
N ARG A 164 14.78 -10.93 40.14
CA ARG A 164 14.15 -11.82 41.13
C ARG A 164 14.41 -13.30 40.83
N GLU A 165 14.30 -13.71 39.57
CA GLU A 165 14.59 -15.08 39.13
C GLU A 165 16.07 -15.46 39.33
N GLU A 166 17.00 -14.53 39.08
CA GLU A 166 18.43 -14.72 39.33
C GLU A 166 18.72 -14.81 40.84
N GLY A 167 18.10 -13.95 41.66
CA GLY A 167 18.22 -14.00 43.12
C GLY A 167 17.67 -15.30 43.73
N GLN A 168 16.54 -15.80 43.22
CA GLN A 168 15.98 -17.10 43.65
C GLN A 168 16.88 -18.28 43.25
N ARG A 169 17.41 -18.28 42.02
CA ARG A 169 18.39 -19.30 41.58
C ARG A 169 19.67 -19.27 42.40
N GLY A 170 20.23 -18.10 42.68
CA GLY A 170 21.42 -17.96 43.52
C GLY A 170 21.20 -18.43 44.96
N SER A 171 20.00 -18.20 45.51
CA SER A 171 19.61 -18.67 46.84
C SER A 171 19.44 -20.19 46.89
N GLN A 172 18.83 -20.80 45.87
CA GLN A 172 18.73 -22.27 45.73
C GLN A 172 20.11 -22.92 45.53
N ALA A 173 21.01 -22.31 44.75
CA ALA A 173 22.36 -22.83 44.54
C ALA A 173 23.22 -22.80 45.82
N ARG A 174 23.04 -21.78 46.68
CA ARG A 174 23.74 -21.70 47.98
C ARG A 174 23.21 -22.69 49.03
N GLN A 175 22.01 -23.22 48.86
CA GLN A 175 21.39 -24.15 49.81
C GLN A 175 21.66 -25.63 49.48
N GLN A 176 22.37 -25.96 48.40
CA GLN A 176 22.89 -27.31 48.20
C GLN A 176 24.25 -27.42 48.90
N PRO A 177 24.36 -28.10 50.06
CA PRO A 177 25.65 -28.37 50.67
C PRO A 177 26.35 -29.46 49.87
N GLU A 178 27.67 -29.33 49.74
CA GLU A 178 28.58 -30.33 49.22
C GLU A 178 28.36 -31.69 49.93
N GLN A 179 27.61 -32.59 49.30
CA GLN A 179 27.66 -34.01 49.61
C GLN A 179 28.52 -34.68 48.54
N GLN A 180 29.83 -34.64 48.72
CA GLN A 180 30.74 -35.60 48.09
C GLN A 180 31.71 -36.10 49.17
N SER A 181 31.42 -37.33 49.64
CA SER A 181 32.37 -38.22 50.30
C SER A 181 33.43 -38.73 49.33
#